data_AF-A0A087UTD9-F1
#
_entry.id   AF-A0A087UTD9-F1
#
_cell.length_a   1.000
_cell.length_b   1.000
_cell.length_c   1.000
_cell.angle_alpha   90.00
_cell.angle_beta   90.00
_cell.angle_gamma   90.00
#
_symmetry.space_group_name_H-M   'P 1'
#
loop_
_entity.id
_entity.type
_entity.pdbx_description
1 polymer ?
#
loop_
_entity_poly.entity_id
_entity_poly.type
_entity_poly.pdbx_seq_one_letter_code
_entity_poly.pdbx_strand_id
1 'polypeptide(L)'
;MSTFGKKRKAWNDIVLRYCVIWHSQSPRGYRLVRKLNLFSLPAPSTLRAYIGYSCGDLSLTSLIEQRLFQESKRLNPLQKFGSLILDEMPIK
;
A
#
# COMPACT_ATOMS: atom_id res chain seq x y z
N MET A 1 18.45 11.55 25.69
CA MET A 1 18.65 10.08 25.66
C MET A 1 19.12 9.68 24.27
N SER A 2 20.42 9.44 24.12
CA SER A 2 21.10 9.20 22.84
C SER A 2 20.76 7.81 22.28
N THR A 3 20.10 7.74 21.12
CA THR A 3 19.83 6.49 20.39
C THR A 3 20.96 6.17 19.40
N PHE A 4 22.21 6.19 19.84
CA PHE A 4 23.33 5.68 19.06
C PHE A 4 23.42 4.15 19.25
N GLY A 5 23.12 3.38 18.20
CA GLY A 5 23.38 1.93 18.16
C GLY A 5 22.17 0.98 18.19
N LYS A 6 20.93 1.46 18.33
CA LYS A 6 19.75 0.57 18.19
C LYS A 6 19.55 0.24 16.71
N LYS A 7 19.93 -0.97 16.29
CA LYS A 7 19.59 -1.52 14.97
C LYS A 7 18.06 -1.45 14.82
N ARG A 8 17.57 -0.68 13.84
CA ARG A 8 16.13 -0.61 13.53
C ARG A 8 15.67 -2.04 13.23
N LYS A 9 14.58 -2.46 13.86
CA LYS A 9 13.97 -3.77 13.57
C LYS A 9 13.68 -3.84 12.08
N ALA A 10 14.38 -4.72 11.37
CA ALA A 10 14.09 -5.02 9.98
C ALA A 10 12.74 -5.76 9.95
N TRP A 11 11.79 -5.21 9.21
CA TRP A 11 10.49 -5.84 9.02
C TRP A 11 10.51 -6.68 7.76
N ASN A 12 9.88 -7.85 7.83
CA ASN A 12 9.65 -8.67 6.65
C ASN A 12 8.67 -7.95 5.69
N ASP A 13 8.98 -7.97 4.40
CA ASP A 13 8.16 -7.41 3.33
C ASP A 13 6.70 -7.87 3.38
N ILE A 14 6.47 -9.17 3.61
CA ILE A 14 5.14 -9.76 3.71
C ILE A 14 4.35 -9.12 4.87
N VAL A 15 5.01 -8.94 6.02
CA VAL A 15 4.39 -8.34 7.21
C VAL A 15 4.05 -6.87 6.95
N LEU A 16 4.92 -6.12 6.27
CA LEU A 16 4.66 -4.74 5.90
C LEU A 16 3.47 -4.63 4.95
N ARG A 17 3.35 -5.49 3.94
CA ARG A 17 2.19 -5.52 3.03
C ARG A 17 0.87 -5.70 3.76
N TYR A 18 0.77 -6.70 4.63
CA TYR A 18 -0.45 -6.91 5.42
C TYR A 18 -0.73 -5.75 6.38
N CYS A 19 0.31 -5.17 6.98
CA CYS A 19 0.14 -3.99 7.84
C CYS A 19 -0.34 -2.76 7.06
N VAL A 20 0.12 -2.57 5.82
CA VAL A 20 -0.37 -1.50 4.93
C VAL A 20 -1.84 -1.70 4.60
N ILE A 21 -2.24 -2.92 4.24
CA ILE A 21 -3.65 -3.27 3.93
C ILE A 21 -4.53 -3.04 5.16
N TRP A 22 -4.09 -3.50 6.34
CA TRP A 22 -4.85 -3.27 7.56
C TRP A 22 -4.95 -1.78 7.90
N HIS A 23 -3.85 -1.05 7.81
CA HIS A 23 -3.85 0.39 8.08
C HIS A 23 -4.73 1.17 7.10
N SER A 24 -4.83 0.78 5.83
CA SER A 24 -5.71 1.44 4.85
C SER A 24 -7.19 1.20 5.14
N GLN A 25 -7.56 0.00 5.60
CA GLN A 25 -8.93 -0.35 5.95
C GLN A 25 -9.37 0.23 7.32
N SER A 26 -8.48 0.26 8.31
CA SER A 26 -8.78 0.79 9.65
C SER A 26 -7.58 1.50 10.29
N PRO A 27 -7.31 2.77 9.93
CA PRO A 27 -6.19 3.52 10.50
C PRO A 27 -6.30 3.74 12.02
N ARG A 28 -7.53 3.85 12.54
CA ARG A 28 -7.78 4.00 13.98
C ARG A 28 -7.59 2.68 14.72
N GLY A 29 -8.11 1.58 14.18
CA GLY A 29 -7.92 0.24 14.75
C GLY A 29 -6.46 -0.16 14.82
N TYR A 30 -5.72 0.02 13.71
CA TYR A 30 -4.28 -0.24 13.65
C TYR A 30 -3.50 0.54 14.73
N ARG A 31 -3.81 1.84 14.89
CA ARG A 31 -3.17 2.69 15.91
C ARG A 31 -3.52 2.27 17.32
N LEU A 32 -4.77 1.88 17.58
CA LEU A 32 -5.21 1.43 18.90
C LEU A 32 -4.48 0.15 19.31
N VAL A 33 -4.48 -0.87 18.44
CA VAL A 33 -3.80 -2.16 18.70
C VAL A 33 -2.30 -1.93 18.95
N ARG A 34 -1.67 -1.06 18.15
CA ARG A 34 -0.26 -0.70 18.35
C ARG A 34 -0.04 0.05 19.66
N LYS A 35 -0.91 1.00 20.04
CA LYS A 35 -0.81 1.77 21.29
C LYS A 35 -0.95 0.87 22.52
N LEU A 36 -1.83 -0.13 22.43
CA LEU A 36 -2.05 -1.12 23.49
C LEU A 36 -0.95 -2.20 23.53
N ASN A 37 0.02 -2.17 22.61
CA ASN A 37 1.08 -3.18 22.47
C ASN A 37 0.58 -4.63 22.38
N LEU A 38 -0.64 -4.84 21.86
CA LEU A 38 -1.21 -6.18 21.68
C LEU A 38 -0.40 -7.01 20.66
N PHE A 39 0.13 -6.34 19.65
CA PHE A 39 1.03 -6.93 18.65
C PHE A 39 2.23 -6.02 18.40
N SER A 40 3.37 -6.62 18.05
CA SER A 40 4.55 -5.90 17.55
C SER A 40 4.29 -5.39 16.13
N LEU A 41 3.76 -4.17 16.00
CA LEU A 41 3.41 -3.56 14.72
C LEU A 41 4.37 -2.43 14.30
N PRO A 42 4.70 -2.32 12.99
CA PRO A 42 5.41 -1.18 12.43
C PRO A 42 4.76 0.17 12.77
N ALA A 43 5.56 1.23 12.84
CA ALA A 43 5.01 2.58 12.98
C ALA A 43 4.34 3.01 11.66
N PRO A 44 3.31 3.89 11.71
CA PRO A 44 2.71 4.45 10.49
C PRO A 44 3.72 5.19 9.59
N SER A 45 4.80 5.74 10.16
CA SER A 45 5.91 6.31 9.39
C SER A 45 6.69 5.24 8.62
N THR A 46 6.90 4.06 9.22
CA THR A 46 7.52 2.91 8.55
C THR A 46 6.64 2.40 7.40
N LEU A 47 5.32 2.34 7.59
CA LEU A 47 4.40 1.95 6.52
C LEU A 47 4.41 2.96 5.36
N ARG A 48 4.42 4.26 5.65
CA ARG A 48 4.53 5.31 4.62
C ARG A 48 5.85 5.22 3.85
N ALA A 49 6.97 5.03 4.56
CA ALA A 49 8.26 4.84 3.92
C ALA A 49 8.31 3.57 3.04
N TYR A 50 7.60 2.51 3.45
CA TYR A 50 7.49 1.28 2.67
C TYR A 50 6.66 1.44 1.39
N ILE A 51 5.53 2.17 1.47
CA ILE A 51 4.70 2.47 0.29
C ILE A 51 5.48 3.38 -0.69
N GLY A 52 6.30 4.27 -0.15
CA GLY A 52 7.02 5.27 -0.92
C GLY A 52 6.10 6.43 -1.33
N TYR A 53 6.62 7.28 -2.20
CA TYR A 53 5.84 8.36 -2.81
C TYR A 53 5.27 7.87 -4.14
N SER A 54 3.98 8.06 -4.38
CA SER A 54 3.48 8.02 -5.75
C SER A 54 4.07 9.22 -6.48
N CYS A 55 4.86 9.00 -7.54
CA CYS A 55 5.13 10.09 -8.49
C CYS A 55 3.77 10.66 -8.87
N GLY A 56 3.59 11.97 -8.68
CA GLY A 56 2.33 12.68 -8.93
C GLY A 56 2.03 12.81 -10.43
N ASP A 57 2.36 11.78 -11.20
CA ASP A 57 2.11 11.72 -12.62
C ASP A 57 0.60 11.75 -12.82
N LEU A 58 0.14 12.77 -13.53
CA LEU A 58 -1.27 12.99 -13.86
C LEU A 58 -1.66 12.04 -14.99
N SER A 59 -1.81 10.73 -14.74
CA SER A 59 -2.35 9.71 -15.66
C SER A 59 -2.21 8.29 -15.09
N LEU A 60 -2.51 7.28 -15.90
CA LEU A 60 -2.12 5.89 -15.66
C LEU A 60 -0.59 5.80 -15.52
N THR A 61 -0.10 5.37 -14.37
CA THR A 61 1.35 5.19 -14.18
C THR A 61 1.84 3.96 -14.96
N SER A 62 3.08 4.02 -15.45
CA SER A 62 3.73 2.90 -16.16
C SER A 62 3.74 1.60 -15.34
N LEU A 63 3.79 1.70 -14.01
CA LEU A 63 3.69 0.56 -13.10
C LEU A 63 2.31 -0.12 -13.16
N ILE A 64 1.23 0.66 -13.25
CA ILE A 64 -0.13 0.12 -13.37
C ILE A 64 -0.30 -0.51 -14.76
N GLU A 65 0.18 0.13 -15.83
CA GLU A 65 0.15 -0.43 -17.18
C GLU A 65 0.85 -1.79 -17.26
N GLN A 66 2.08 -1.87 -16.76
CA GLN A 66 2.85 -3.11 -16.74
C GLN A 66 2.13 -4.21 -15.97
N ARG A 67 1.51 -3.87 -14.84
CA ARG A 67 0.76 -4.83 -14.03
C ARG A 67 -0.51 -5.30 -14.74
N LEU A 68 -1.29 -4.38 -15.32
CA LEU A 68 -2.47 -4.73 -16.12
C LEU A 68 -2.11 -5.62 -17.30
N PHE A 69 -1.00 -5.34 -17.98
CA PHE A 69 -0.51 -6.16 -19.09
C PHE A 69 -0.16 -7.58 -18.62
N GLN A 70 0.53 -7.72 -17.48
CA GLN A 70 0.83 -9.03 -16.91
C GLN A 70 -0.42 -9.81 -16.51
N GLU A 71 -1.41 -9.17 -15.88
CA GLU A 71 -2.67 -9.83 -15.53
C GLU A 71 -3.46 -10.23 -16.78
N SER A 72 -3.45 -9.41 -17.85
CA SER A 72 -4.14 -9.73 -19.11
C SER A 72 -3.62 -11.00 -19.79
N LYS A 73 -2.35 -11.35 -19.58
CA LYS A 73 -1.76 -12.60 -20.12
C LYS A 73 -2.36 -13.86 -19.49
N ARG A 74 -2.94 -13.75 -18.28
CA ARG A 74 -3.56 -14.87 -17.56
C ARG A 74 -5.02 -15.09 -17.94
N LEU A 75 -5.62 -14.14 -18.68
CA LEU A 75 -7.04 -14.14 -19.01
C LEU A 75 -7.29 -14.79 -20.38
N ASN A 76 -8.40 -15.51 -20.46
CA ASN A 76 -8.91 -16.03 -21.73
C ASN A 76 -9.37 -14.88 -22.65
N PRO A 77 -9.40 -15.07 -23.99
CA PRO A 77 -9.77 -14.02 -24.93
C PRO A 77 -11.11 -13.33 -24.62
N LEU A 78 -12.12 -14.10 -24.18
CA LEU A 78 -13.43 -13.56 -23.81
C LEU A 78 -13.41 -12.72 -22.53
N GLN A 79 -12.48 -13.01 -21.60
CA GLN A 79 -12.34 -12.28 -20.34
C GLN A 79 -11.56 -10.96 -20.50
N LYS A 80 -11.02 -10.70 -21.69
CA LYS A 80 -10.34 -9.44 -22.01
C LYS A 80 -11.30 -8.32 -22.39
N PHE A 81 -12.55 -8.66 -22.70
CA PHE A 81 -13.58 -7.67 -22.98
C PHE A 81 -14.17 -7.12 -21.67
N GLY A 82 -14.25 -5.80 -21.56
CA GLY A 82 -14.82 -5.12 -20.41
C GLY A 82 -15.18 -3.68 -20.76
N SER A 83 -16.01 -3.05 -19.93
CA SER A 83 -16.38 -1.65 -20.08
C SER A 83 -15.55 -0.78 -19.14
N LEU A 84 -15.00 0.32 -19.65
CA LEU A 84 -14.37 1.35 -18.84
C LEU A 84 -15.41 2.45 -18.59
N ILE A 85 -15.81 2.62 -17.32
CA ILE A 85 -16.73 3.67 -16.89
C ILE A 85 -15.90 4.73 -16.17
N LEU A 86 -16.04 5.98 -16.60
CA LEU A 86 -15.31 7.13 -16.05
C LEU A 86 -16.32 8.13 -15.49
N ASP A 87 -15.97 8.73 -14.36
CA ASP A 87 -16.74 9.78 -13.69
C ASP A 87 -15.78 10.78 -13.04
N GLU A 88 -16.20 12.04 -12.90
CA GLU A 88 -15.41 13.11 -12.32
C GLU A 88 -15.87 13.42 -10.89
N MET A 89 -14.93 13.56 -9.96
CA MET A 89 -15.23 13.90 -8.57
C MET A 89 -14.70 15.29 -8.23
N PRO A 90 -15.54 16.22 -7.72
CA PRO A 90 -15.07 17.51 -7.26
C PRO A 90 -14.22 17.32 -6.00
N ILE A 91 -13.00 17.87 -6.01
CA ILE A 91 -12.08 17.89 -4.86
C ILE A 91 -12.09 19.31 -4.27
N LYS A 92 -12.19 19.42 -2.95
CA LYS A 92 -12.13 20.69 -2.21
C LYS A 92 -10.69 21.13 -1.96
#